data_AF-A0A927M856-F1
#
_entry.id   AF-A0A927M856-F1
#
_cell.length_a   1.000
_cell.length_b   1.000
_cell.length_c   1.000
_cell.angle_alpha   90.00
_cell.angle_beta   90.00
_cell.angle_gamma   90.00
#
_symmetry.space_group_name_H-M   'P 1'
#
loop_
_entity.id
_entity.type
_entity.pdbx_description
1 polymer ?
#
loop_
_entity_poly.entity_id
_entity_poly.type
_entity_poly.pdbx_seq_one_letter_code
_entity_poly.pdbx_strand_id
1 'polypeptide(L)'
;MPESKAPLQPHDNFPLYYPVLIVHMIGGTIAMLAVVPQVWPWLRTHHPKVHRTFGRIYLVGTLVAVATGLVVVWWAPKPGKTGALCLLLVWGATSAIGYHAARRRNFAKHRQFMLYSFAIAMNNIWAAFALIVLVALLGSPGSAT
;
A
#
# COMPACT_ATOMS: atom_id res chain seq x y z
N MET A 1 -6.55 29.82 12.54
CA MET A 1 -7.56 29.24 11.64
C MET A 1 -8.59 28.51 12.49
N PRO A 2 -9.90 28.67 12.26
CA PRO A 2 -10.90 27.83 12.94
C PRO A 2 -10.67 26.36 12.56
N GLU A 3 -10.77 25.47 13.53
CA GLU A 3 -10.48 24.04 13.42
C GLU A 3 -11.30 23.35 12.31
N SER A 4 -12.49 23.88 12.02
CA SER A 4 -13.36 23.46 10.90
C SER A 4 -12.77 23.69 9.50
N LYS A 5 -11.73 24.53 9.36
CA LYS A 5 -11.03 24.82 8.11
C LYS A 5 -9.66 24.13 8.02
N ALA A 6 -9.31 23.26 8.98
CA ALA A 6 -8.09 22.47 8.87
C ALA A 6 -8.18 21.53 7.64
N PRO A 7 -7.13 21.42 6.81
CA PRO A 7 -7.11 20.50 5.67
C PRO A 7 -7.37 19.04 6.08
N LEU A 8 -7.06 18.71 7.34
CA LEU A 8 -7.39 17.45 7.99
C LEU A 8 -8.20 17.79 9.24
N GLN A 9 -9.50 17.46 9.20
CA GLN A 9 -10.35 17.69 10.37
C GLN A 9 -9.92 16.72 11.49
N PRO A 10 -9.76 17.19 12.74
CA PRO A 10 -9.47 16.31 13.85
C PRO A 10 -10.61 15.32 14.05
N HIS A 11 -10.26 14.05 14.22
CA HIS A 11 -11.21 13.03 14.60
C HIS A 11 -11.28 12.99 16.12
N ASP A 12 -12.07 13.89 16.71
CA ASP A 12 -12.17 14.07 18.17
C ASP A 12 -12.56 12.77 18.90
N ASN A 13 -13.28 11.89 18.20
CA ASN A 13 -13.70 10.58 18.72
C ASN A 13 -12.62 9.48 18.63
N PHE A 14 -11.47 9.75 17.99
CA PHE A 14 -10.38 8.78 17.86
C PHE A 14 -9.00 9.47 17.88
N PRO A 15 -8.44 9.74 19.07
CA PRO A 15 -7.17 10.48 19.22
C PRO A 15 -5.96 9.75 18.64
N LEU A 16 -6.04 8.43 18.44
CA LEU A 16 -4.99 7.62 17.83
C LEU A 16 -5.01 7.64 16.30
N TYR A 17 -5.95 8.35 15.66
CA TYR A 17 -6.06 8.37 14.20
C TYR A 17 -4.75 8.73 13.50
N TYR A 18 -4.15 9.87 13.86
CA TYR A 18 -2.94 10.36 13.20
C TYR A 18 -1.74 9.45 13.44
N PRO A 19 -1.45 8.99 14.68
CA PRO A 19 -0.41 7.97 14.90
C PRO A 19 -0.63 6.70 14.06
N VAL A 20 -1.85 6.16 14.02
CA VAL A 20 -2.15 4.94 13.25
C VAL A 20 -2.02 5.18 11.75
N LEU A 21 -2.44 6.34 11.26
CA LEU A 21 -2.27 6.75 9.87
C LEU A 21 -0.80 6.88 9.48
N ILE A 22 0.03 7.48 10.34
CA ILE A 22 1.48 7.58 10.13
C ILE A 22 2.11 6.18 10.07
N VAL A 23 1.72 5.27 10.96
CA VAL A 23 2.21 3.89 10.94
C VAL A 23 1.78 3.16 9.65
N HIS A 24 0.55 3.38 9.19
CA HIS A 24 0.07 2.87 7.90
C HIS A 24 0.95 3.36 6.74
N MET A 25 1.21 4.67 6.69
CA MET A 25 2.05 5.29 5.65
C MET A 25 3.47 4.73 5.68
N ILE A 26 4.11 4.69 6.85
CA ILE A 26 5.48 4.17 7.00
C ILE A 26 5.55 2.69 6.58
N GLY A 27 4.60 1.86 7.05
CA GLY A 27 4.54 0.45 6.67
C GLY A 27 4.37 0.26 5.16
N GLY A 28 3.50 1.05 4.53
CA GLY A 28 3.27 1.07 3.09
C GLY A 28 4.53 1.48 2.32
N THR A 29 5.20 2.56 2.73
CA THR A 29 6.45 3.03 2.12
C THR A 29 7.54 1.97 2.21
N ILE A 30 7.72 1.34 3.37
CA ILE A 30 8.69 0.25 3.54
C ILE A 30 8.39 -0.90 2.58
N ALA A 31 7.11 -1.31 2.48
CA ALA A 31 6.71 -2.37 1.56
C ALA A 31 6.97 -1.99 0.09
N MET A 32 6.64 -0.77 -0.31
CA MET A 32 6.88 -0.29 -1.67
C MET A 32 8.37 -0.22 -2.02
N LEU A 33 9.21 0.28 -1.12
CA LEU A 33 10.67 0.28 -1.34
C LEU A 33 11.23 -1.14 -1.39
N ALA A 34 10.74 -2.03 -0.53
CA ALA A 34 11.19 -3.41 -0.47
C ALA A 34 10.78 -4.23 -1.71
N VAL A 35 9.74 -3.82 -2.44
CA VAL A 35 9.25 -4.57 -3.61
C VAL A 35 10.16 -4.41 -4.85
N VAL A 36 10.88 -3.29 -4.97
CA VAL A 36 11.79 -3.02 -6.09
C VAL A 36 12.86 -4.12 -6.24
N PRO A 37 13.64 -4.48 -5.21
CA PRO A 37 14.58 -5.60 -5.30
C PRO A 37 13.90 -6.97 -5.44
N GLN A 38 12.61 -7.12 -5.14
CA GLN A 38 11.90 -8.39 -5.33
C GLN A 38 11.63 -8.70 -6.80
N VAL A 39 11.29 -7.68 -7.59
CA VAL A 39 10.97 -7.83 -9.02
C VAL A 39 12.21 -7.81 -9.91
N TRP A 40 13.34 -7.32 -9.41
CA TRP A 40 14.60 -7.21 -10.14
C TRP A 40 15.16 -8.61 -10.50
N PRO A 41 15.22 -9.01 -11.79
CA PRO A 41 15.57 -10.38 -12.19
C PRO A 41 16.98 -10.81 -11.77
N TRP A 42 17.98 -9.93 -11.95
CA TRP A 42 19.38 -10.24 -11.65
C TRP A 42 19.63 -10.48 -10.16
N LEU A 43 19.13 -9.62 -9.27
CA LEU A 43 19.20 -9.77 -7.82
C LEU A 43 18.48 -11.04 -7.33
N ARG A 44 17.33 -11.37 -7.94
CA ARG A 44 16.58 -12.59 -7.63
C ARG A 44 17.37 -13.85 -7.95
N THR A 45 18.16 -13.87 -9.02
CA THR A 45 18.94 -15.05 -9.44
C THR A 45 20.34 -15.10 -8.79
N HIS A 46 21.02 -13.97 -8.66
CA HIS A 46 22.41 -13.90 -8.18
C HIS A 46 22.51 -13.72 -6.65
N HIS A 47 21.50 -13.11 -6.01
CA HIS A 47 21.51 -12.81 -4.57
C HIS A 47 20.24 -13.28 -3.84
N PRO A 48 19.95 -14.60 -3.80
CA PRO A 48 18.73 -15.15 -3.18
C PRO A 48 18.62 -14.90 -1.67
N LYS A 49 19.72 -14.62 -0.97
CA LYS A 49 19.69 -14.17 0.44
C LYS A 49 19.10 -12.76 0.58
N VAL A 50 19.46 -11.86 -0.33
CA VAL A 50 18.92 -10.49 -0.38
C VAL A 50 17.44 -10.53 -0.72
N HIS A 51 17.06 -11.29 -1.74
CA HIS A 51 15.66 -11.53 -2.08
C HIS A 51 14.83 -12.00 -0.87
N ARG A 52 15.31 -12.99 -0.11
CA ARG A 52 14.60 -13.50 1.08
C ARG A 52 14.51 -12.47 2.21
N THR A 53 15.55 -11.65 2.41
CA THR A 53 15.57 -10.62 3.45
C THR A 53 14.58 -9.51 3.14
N PHE A 54 14.66 -8.96 1.93
CA PHE A 54 13.70 -7.96 1.45
C PHE A 54 12.28 -8.50 1.36
N GLY A 55 12.09 -9.79 1.06
CA GLY A 55 10.76 -10.41 1.05
C GLY A 55 10.13 -10.47 2.44
N ARG A 56 10.94 -10.65 3.50
CA ARG A 56 10.47 -10.56 4.89
C ARG A 56 10.16 -9.13 5.29
N ILE A 57 11.01 -8.18 4.93
CA ILE A 57 10.79 -6.74 5.16
C ILE A 57 9.49 -6.29 4.48
N TYR A 58 9.30 -6.68 3.22
CA TYR A 58 8.07 -6.46 2.46
C TYR A 58 6.86 -6.99 3.21
N LEU A 59 6.89 -8.26 3.64
CA LEU A 59 5.76 -8.87 4.33
C LEU A 59 5.42 -8.15 5.64
N VAL A 60 6.42 -7.83 6.47
CA VAL A 60 6.18 -7.12 7.73
C VAL A 60 5.60 -5.73 7.47
N GLY A 61 6.19 -4.98 6.53
CA GLY A 61 5.67 -3.67 6.12
C GLY A 61 4.23 -3.75 5.63
N THR A 62 3.91 -4.73 4.78
CA THR A 62 2.56 -4.98 4.28
C THR A 62 1.59 -5.31 5.41
N LEU A 63 1.95 -6.21 6.33
CA LEU A 63 1.05 -6.59 7.42
C LEU A 63 0.78 -5.41 8.37
N VAL A 64 1.80 -4.61 8.69
CA VAL A 64 1.65 -3.39 9.49
C VAL A 64 0.74 -2.39 8.78
N ALA A 65 0.98 -2.15 7.48
CA ALA A 65 0.19 -1.24 6.66
C ALA A 65 -1.27 -1.72 6.55
N VAL A 66 -1.50 -3.00 6.29
CA VAL A 66 -2.85 -3.55 6.20
C VAL A 66 -3.58 -3.45 7.53
N ALA A 67 -2.95 -3.86 8.64
CA ALA A 67 -3.58 -3.83 9.96
C ALA A 67 -4.00 -2.41 10.36
N THR A 68 -3.09 -1.45 10.24
CA THR A 68 -3.37 -0.03 10.55
C THR A 68 -4.31 0.61 9.53
N GLY A 69 -4.21 0.23 8.26
CA GLY A 69 -5.10 0.65 7.16
C GLY A 69 -6.56 0.27 7.42
N LEU A 70 -6.80 -0.97 7.89
CA LEU A 70 -8.12 -1.47 8.23
C LEU A 70 -8.75 -0.72 9.42
N VAL A 71 -7.93 -0.11 10.28
CA VAL A 71 -8.42 0.80 11.33
C VAL A 71 -8.80 2.15 10.71
N VAL A 72 -7.93 2.80 9.94
CA VAL A 72 -8.18 4.17 9.46
C VAL A 72 -9.20 4.26 8.31
N VAL A 73 -9.45 3.19 7.56
CA VAL A 73 -10.33 3.19 6.37
C VAL A 73 -11.77 3.61 6.70
N TRP A 74 -12.23 3.42 7.94
CA TRP A 74 -13.57 3.81 8.36
C TRP A 74 -13.80 5.32 8.37
N TRP A 75 -12.71 6.10 8.44
CA TRP A 75 -12.72 7.57 8.36
C TRP A 75 -12.35 8.11 6.98
N ALA A 76 -12.09 7.23 5.99
CA ALA A 76 -11.88 7.67 4.62
C ALA A 76 -13.16 8.32 4.05
N PRO A 77 -13.03 9.26 3.08
CA PRO A 77 -14.16 9.79 2.33
C PRO A 77 -15.05 8.69 1.76
N LYS A 78 -16.38 8.90 1.74
CA LYS A 78 -17.34 7.91 1.20
C LYS A 78 -16.98 7.48 -0.23
N PRO A 79 -16.60 8.38 -1.17
CA PRO A 79 -16.09 7.98 -2.47
C PRO A 79 -14.76 7.22 -2.30
N GLY A 80 -14.73 5.96 -2.73
CA GLY A 80 -13.51 5.15 -2.72
C GLY A 80 -13.24 4.32 -1.44
N LYS A 81 -14.02 4.49 -0.36
CA LYS A 81 -13.85 3.71 0.89
C LYS A 81 -13.93 2.20 0.68
N THR A 82 -14.96 1.73 -0.03
CA THR A 82 -15.13 0.30 -0.33
C THR A 82 -13.97 -0.24 -1.15
N GLY A 83 -13.49 0.53 -2.13
CA GLY A 83 -12.33 0.17 -2.93
C GLY A 83 -11.05 0.06 -2.09
N ALA A 84 -10.81 1.02 -1.19
CA ALA A 84 -9.68 1.00 -0.27
C ALA A 84 -9.74 -0.21 0.68
N LEU A 85 -10.91 -0.52 1.23
CA LEU A 85 -11.10 -1.71 2.08
C LEU A 85 -10.82 -3.00 1.30
N CYS A 86 -11.37 -3.14 0.10
CA CYS A 86 -11.10 -4.29 -0.77
C CYS A 86 -9.60 -4.42 -1.07
N LEU A 87 -8.93 -3.32 -1.43
CA LEU A 87 -7.49 -3.31 -1.71
C LEU A 87 -6.67 -3.77 -0.50
N LEU A 88 -6.96 -3.27 0.71
CA LEU A 88 -6.28 -3.70 1.94
C LEU A 88 -6.43 -5.20 2.18
N LEU A 89 -7.65 -5.73 2.06
CA LEU A 89 -7.93 -7.15 2.28
C LEU A 89 -7.26 -8.03 1.23
N VAL A 90 -7.40 -7.71 -0.06
CA VAL A 90 -6.80 -8.50 -1.14
C VAL A 90 -5.27 -8.41 -1.09
N TRP A 91 -4.70 -7.24 -0.78
CA TRP A 91 -3.26 -7.08 -0.64
C TRP A 91 -2.69 -7.92 0.51
N GLY A 92 -3.32 -7.86 1.69
CA GLY A 92 -2.95 -8.68 2.84
C GLY A 92 -3.07 -10.17 2.54
N ALA A 93 -4.19 -10.60 1.94
CA ALA A 93 -4.43 -11.99 1.59
C ALA A 93 -3.41 -12.51 0.57
N THR A 94 -3.16 -11.77 -0.50
CA THR A 94 -2.18 -12.18 -1.54
C THR A 94 -0.76 -12.24 -0.99
N SER A 95 -0.35 -11.28 -0.16
CA SER A 95 0.93 -11.31 0.56
C SER A 95 1.07 -12.53 1.47
N ALA A 96 0.06 -12.82 2.28
CA ALA A 96 0.07 -13.95 3.21
C ALA A 96 0.11 -15.29 2.47
N ILE A 97 -0.71 -15.46 1.43
CA ILE A 97 -0.71 -16.68 0.60
C ILE A 97 0.62 -16.86 -0.12
N GLY A 98 1.17 -15.77 -0.68
CA GLY A 98 2.48 -15.77 -1.34
C GLY A 98 3.60 -16.20 -0.40
N TYR A 99 3.64 -15.67 0.82
CA TYR A 99 4.61 -16.06 1.83
C TYR A 99 4.45 -17.51 2.29
N HIS A 100 3.21 -17.93 2.56
CA HIS A 100 2.92 -19.31 2.97
C HIS A 100 3.32 -20.34 1.91
N ALA A 101 3.07 -20.02 0.63
CA ALA A 101 3.51 -20.86 -0.49
C ALA A 101 5.04 -20.98 -0.54
N ALA A 102 5.79 -19.90 -0.28
CA ALA A 102 7.25 -19.95 -0.19
C ALA A 102 7.73 -20.83 0.97
N ARG A 103 7.09 -20.74 2.15
CA ARG A 103 7.40 -21.60 3.31
C ARG A 103 7.18 -23.08 3.01
N ARG A 104 6.14 -23.41 2.22
CA ARG A 104 5.86 -24.76 1.73
C ARG A 104 6.68 -25.18 0.52
N ARG A 105 7.67 -24.38 0.09
CA ARG A 105 8.49 -24.61 -1.12
C ARG A 105 7.68 -24.71 -2.42
N ASN A 106 6.44 -24.22 -2.44
CA ASN A 106 5.63 -24.11 -3.66
C ASN A 106 5.94 -22.75 -4.33
N PHE A 107 7.04 -22.72 -5.08
CA PHE A 107 7.53 -21.49 -5.70
C PHE A 107 6.68 -20.99 -6.86
N ALA A 108 5.96 -21.88 -7.55
CA ALA A 108 5.02 -21.50 -8.60
C ALA A 108 3.87 -20.65 -8.03
N LYS A 109 3.23 -21.14 -6.96
CA LYS A 109 2.16 -20.41 -6.28
C LYS A 109 2.68 -19.15 -5.59
N HIS A 110 3.86 -19.20 -4.97
CA HIS A 110 4.51 -18.02 -4.43
C HIS A 110 4.65 -16.92 -5.49
N ARG A 111 5.23 -17.24 -6.65
CA ARG A 111 5.43 -16.27 -7.73
C ARG A 111 4.11 -15.66 -8.20
N GLN A 112 3.08 -16.48 -8.41
CA GLN A 112 1.77 -16.00 -8.84
C GLN A 112 1.18 -14.99 -7.85
N PHE A 113 1.12 -15.32 -6.56
CA PHE A 113 0.52 -14.45 -5.56
C PHE A 113 1.37 -13.20 -5.26
N MET A 114 2.70 -13.30 -5.33
CA MET A 114 3.57 -12.13 -5.16
C MET A 114 3.45 -11.15 -6.33
N LEU A 115 3.16 -11.61 -7.55
CA LEU A 115 2.86 -10.71 -8.68
C LEU A 115 1.54 -9.95 -8.47
N TYR A 116 0.50 -10.61 -7.96
CA TYR A 116 -0.75 -9.95 -7.59
C TYR A 116 -0.53 -8.91 -6.47
N SER A 117 0.22 -9.30 -5.44
CA SER A 117 0.56 -8.42 -4.33
C SER A 117 1.39 -7.21 -4.78
N PHE A 118 2.32 -7.40 -5.72
CA PHE A 118 3.09 -6.31 -6.33
C PHE A 118 2.17 -5.35 -7.09
N ALA A 119 1.27 -5.86 -7.93
CA ALA A 119 0.35 -5.03 -8.71
C ALA A 119 -0.53 -4.16 -7.81
N ILE A 120 -1.03 -4.73 -6.70
CA ILE A 120 -1.83 -4.00 -5.72
C ILE A 120 -1.00 -2.96 -4.97
N ALA A 121 0.22 -3.28 -4.55
CA ALA A 121 1.11 -2.32 -3.89
C ALA A 121 1.44 -1.12 -4.80
N MET A 122 1.55 -1.35 -6.12
CA MET A 122 1.84 -0.31 -7.11
C MET A 122 0.63 0.59 -7.41
N ASN A 123 -0.57 0.22 -7.00
CA ASN A 123 -1.79 1.02 -7.19
C ASN A 123 -1.61 2.46 -6.69
N ASN A 124 -0.91 2.66 -5.57
CA ASN A 124 -0.71 3.99 -5.00
C ASN A 124 0.11 4.91 -5.94
N ILE A 125 1.13 4.35 -6.61
CA ILE A 125 1.93 5.09 -7.60
C ILE A 125 1.11 5.38 -8.85
N TRP A 126 0.37 4.39 -9.35
CA TRP A 126 -0.47 4.57 -10.54
C TRP A 126 -1.60 5.58 -10.32
N ALA A 127 -2.22 5.59 -9.14
CA ALA A 127 -3.25 6.56 -8.79
C ALA A 127 -2.69 7.99 -8.76
N ALA A 128 -1.53 8.20 -8.14
CA ALA A 128 -0.86 9.49 -8.12
C ALA A 128 -0.46 9.94 -9.54
N PHE A 129 0.12 9.04 -10.33
CA PHE A 129 0.49 9.32 -11.72
C PHE A 129 -0.73 9.69 -12.57
N ALA A 130 -1.81 8.91 -12.50
CA ALA A 130 -3.04 9.18 -13.23
C ALA A 130 -3.67 10.53 -12.85
N LEU A 131 -3.67 10.87 -11.56
CA LEU A 131 -4.17 12.16 -11.10
C LEU A 131 -3.34 13.33 -11.66
N ILE A 132 -2.01 13.23 -11.63
CA ILE A 132 -1.10 14.24 -12.17
C ILE A 132 -1.34 14.43 -13.67
N VAL A 133 -1.42 13.33 -14.43
CA VAL A 133 -1.68 13.37 -15.88
C VAL A 133 -3.05 13.97 -16.18
N LEU A 134 -4.09 13.56 -15.45
CA LEU A 134 -5.45 14.08 -15.63
C LEU A 134 -5.51 15.60 -15.42
N VAL A 135 -4.89 16.09 -14.34
CA VAL A 135 -4.81 17.53 -14.03
C VAL A 135 -3.99 18.27 -15.09
N ALA A 136 -2.89 17.69 -15.58
CA ALA A 136 -2.08 18.29 -16.63
C ALA A 136 -2.84 18.41 -17.97
N LEU A 137 -3.73 17.45 -18.27
CA LEU A 137 -4.50 17.41 -19.52
C LEU A 137 -5.78 18.28 -19.47
N LEU A 138 -6.49 18.28 -18.35
CA LEU A 138 -7.81 18.94 -18.23
C LEU A 138 -7.75 20.31 -17.53
N GLY A 139 -6.59 20.68 -16.98
CA GLY A 139 -6.47 21.82 -16.08
C GLY A 139 -6.94 21.49 -14.66
N SER A 140 -6.50 22.28 -13.69
CA SER A 140 -6.96 22.16 -12.31
C SER A 140 -8.45 22.55 -12.25
N PRO A 141 -9.30 21.83 -11.48
CA PRO A 141 -10.73 22.14 -11.32
C PRO A 141 -11.05 23.51 -10.66
N GLY A 142 -10.09 24.44 -10.61
CA GLY A 142 -10.23 25.80 -10.10
C GLY A 142 -9.84 26.91 -11.08
N SER A 143 -9.58 26.64 -12.37
CA SER A 143 -9.28 27.70 -13.36
C SER A 143 -10.52 28.32 -14.04
N ALA A 144 -11.71 28.06 -13.50
CA ALA A 144 -12.97 28.63 -13.97
C ALA A 144 -13.68 29.38 -12.82
N THR A 145 -13.05 30.46 -12.35
CA THR A 145 -13.71 31.58 -11.64
C THR A 145 -13.02 32.87 -12.00
#